data_AF-A0A7G8EZ66-F1
#
_entry.id   AF-A0A7G8EZ66-F1
#
_cell.length_a   1.000
_cell.length_b   1.000
_cell.length_c   1.000
_cell.angle_alpha   90.00
_cell.angle_beta   90.00
_cell.angle_gamma   90.00
#
_symmetry.space_group_name_H-M   'P 1'
#
loop_
_entity.id
_entity.type
_entity.pdbx_description
1 polymer ?
#
loop_
_entity_poly.entity_id
_entity_poly.type
_entity_poly.pdbx_seq_one_letter_code
_entity_poly.pdbx_strand_id
1 'polypeptide(L)'
;MSATWAKEAEALTYEEAFQALELLLVKLQDDALPLADLQSSHQRAEIYLQRCQALLSEVEQSVLKLDPDTLETEPFEQQQDA
;
A
#
# COMPACT_ATOMS: atom_id res chain seq x y z
N MET A 1 16.67 -11.13 6.50
CA MET A 1 15.62 -11.55 5.56
C MET A 1 14.63 -10.43 5.24
N SER A 2 14.14 -9.67 6.23
CA SER A 2 13.28 -8.48 6.00
C SER A 2 13.79 -7.50 4.92
N ALA A 3 15.10 -7.21 4.88
CA ALA A 3 15.68 -6.29 3.90
C ALA A 3 15.54 -6.74 2.41
N THR A 4 15.42 -8.04 2.15
CA THR A 4 15.22 -8.55 0.78
C THR A 4 13.81 -8.26 0.31
N TRP A 5 12.79 -8.53 1.13
CA TRP A 5 11.39 -8.31 0.77
C TRP A 5 11.04 -6.82 0.66
N ALA A 6 11.65 -5.97 1.49
CA ALA A 6 11.51 -4.53 1.36
C ALA A 6 11.97 -4.04 -0.03
N LYS A 7 13.15 -4.49 -0.46
CA LYS A 7 13.70 -4.15 -1.77
C LYS A 7 12.88 -4.72 -2.93
N GLU A 8 12.32 -5.93 -2.77
CA GLU A 8 11.40 -6.51 -3.77
C GLU A 8 10.10 -5.72 -3.85
N ALA A 9 9.52 -5.32 -2.70
CA ALA A 9 8.28 -4.56 -2.64
C ALA A 9 8.41 -3.17 -3.26
N GLU A 10 9.57 -2.50 -3.13
CA GLU A 10 9.84 -1.21 -3.77
C GLU A 10 9.65 -1.25 -5.30
N ALA A 11 9.92 -2.41 -5.93
CA ALA A 11 9.80 -2.58 -7.37
C ALA A 11 8.37 -2.92 -7.85
N LEU A 12 7.44 -3.22 -6.94
CA LEU A 12 6.08 -3.64 -7.29
C LEU A 12 5.17 -2.46 -7.61
N THR A 13 4.22 -2.68 -8.52
CA THR A 13 3.06 -1.81 -8.69
C THR A 13 2.07 -1.96 -7.53
N TYR A 14 1.04 -1.11 -7.50
CA TYR A 14 -0.01 -1.21 -6.48
C TYR A 14 -0.72 -2.55 -6.56
N GLU A 15 -1.13 -2.98 -7.75
CA GLU A 15 -1.85 -4.23 -7.97
C GLU A 15 -1.02 -5.45 -7.56
N GLU A 16 0.28 -5.44 -7.88
CA GLU A 16 1.19 -6.52 -7.52
C GLU A 16 1.42 -6.59 -6.00
N ALA A 17 1.65 -5.45 -5.34
CA ALA A 17 1.81 -5.39 -3.89
C ALA A 17 0.52 -5.78 -3.17
N PHE A 18 -0.64 -5.35 -3.68
CA PHE A 18 -1.95 -5.69 -3.12
C PHE A 18 -2.25 -7.18 -3.27
N GLN A 19 -2.02 -7.77 -4.45
CA GLN A 19 -2.22 -9.20 -4.66
C GLN A 19 -1.27 -10.04 -3.77
N ALA A 20 -0.01 -9.62 -3.62
CA ALA A 20 0.93 -10.28 -2.72
C ALA A 20 0.48 -10.21 -1.25
N LEU A 21 -0.12 -9.08 -0.84
CA LEU A 21 -0.73 -8.92 0.47
C LEU A 21 -1.95 -9.83 0.67
N GLU A 22 -2.85 -9.91 -0.30
CA GLU A 22 -4.03 -10.79 -0.24
C GLU A 22 -3.64 -12.26 -0.05
N LEU A 23 -2.63 -12.73 -0.78
CA LEU A 23 -2.11 -14.10 -0.63
C LEU A 23 -1.57 -14.36 0.79
N LEU A 24 -0.90 -13.38 1.39
CA LEU A 24 -0.42 -13.50 2.78
C LEU A 24 -1.57 -13.45 3.78
N LEU A 25 -2.60 -12.65 3.54
CA LEU A 25 -3.79 -12.59 4.38
C LEU A 25 -4.54 -13.92 4.37
N VAL A 26 -4.71 -14.57 3.21
CA VAL A 26 -5.29 -15.92 3.12
C VAL A 26 -4.48 -16.91 3.96
N LYS A 27 -3.14 -16.84 3.90
CA LYS A 27 -2.27 -17.70 4.70
C LYS A 27 -2.37 -17.43 6.20
N LEU A 28 -2.46 -16.16 6.60
CA LEU A 28 -2.58 -15.76 8.01
C LEU A 28 -3.93 -16.11 8.63
N GLN A 29 -4.96 -16.30 7.80
CA GLN A 29 -6.29 -16.75 8.22
C GLN A 29 -6.39 -18.27 8.40
N ASP A 30 -5.34 -19.03 8.06
CA ASP A 30 -5.30 -20.47 8.28
C ASP A 30 -5.01 -20.81 9.75
N ASP A 31 -5.99 -21.43 10.42
CA ASP A 31 -5.91 -21.85 11.82
C ASP A 31 -4.82 -22.91 12.08
N ALA A 32 -4.28 -23.55 11.04
CA ALA A 32 -3.21 -24.54 11.14
C ALA A 32 -1.81 -23.94 10.96
N LEU A 33 -1.67 -22.62 10.83
CA LEU A 33 -0.38 -21.98 10.55
C LEU A 33 0.59 -22.09 11.74
N PRO A 34 1.82 -22.62 11.53
CA PRO A 34 2.84 -22.62 12.57
C PRO A 34 3.23 -21.21 13.02
N LEU A 35 3.50 -21.01 14.31
CA LEU A 35 3.83 -19.68 14.87
C LEU A 35 5.02 -19.00 14.20
N ALA A 36 6.05 -19.77 13.82
CA ALA A 36 7.21 -19.24 13.10
C ALA A 36 6.82 -18.68 11.71
N ASP A 37 5.88 -19.34 11.03
CA ASP A 37 5.37 -18.90 9.74
C ASP A 37 4.39 -17.73 9.90
N LEU A 38 3.64 -17.67 11.01
CA LEU A 38 2.78 -16.52 11.35
C LEU A 38 3.61 -15.24 11.46
N GLN A 39 4.69 -15.25 12.26
CA GLN A 39 5.54 -14.07 12.44
C GLN A 39 6.18 -13.61 11.12
N SER A 40 6.72 -14.55 10.35
CA SER A 40 7.34 -14.26 9.06
C SER A 40 6.32 -13.72 8.03
N SER A 41 5.13 -14.32 7.97
CA SER A 41 4.06 -13.90 7.06
C SER A 41 3.50 -12.53 7.45
N HIS A 42 3.38 -12.24 8.75
CA HIS A 42 2.97 -10.93 9.26
C HIS A 42 3.98 -9.83 8.87
N GLN A 43 5.27 -10.02 9.15
CA GLN A 43 6.31 -9.04 8.79
C GLN A 43 6.32 -8.75 7.28
N ARG A 44 6.12 -9.78 6.45
CA ARG A 44 6.04 -9.61 5.01
C ARG A 44 4.77 -8.89 4.57
N ALA A 45 3.64 -9.15 5.23
CA ALA A 45 2.38 -8.45 4.98
C ALA A 45 2.49 -6.96 5.29
N GLU A 46 3.14 -6.58 6.40
CA GLU A 46 3.41 -5.18 6.75
C GLU A 46 4.21 -4.46 5.67
N ILE A 47 5.22 -5.11 5.09
CA ILE A 47 6.04 -4.54 4.01
C ILE A 47 5.19 -4.25 2.76
N TYR A 48 4.34 -5.20 2.34
CA TYR A 48 3.47 -4.96 1.17
C TYR A 48 2.40 -3.91 1.46
N LEU A 49 1.84 -3.88 2.67
CA LEU A 49 0.92 -2.83 3.09
C LEU A 49 1.56 -1.44 3.04
N GLN A 50 2.80 -1.31 3.53
CA GLN A 50 3.56 -0.06 3.46
C GLN A 50 3.78 0.40 2.01
N ARG A 51 4.10 -0.52 1.09
CA ARG A 51 4.22 -0.20 -0.34
C ARG A 51 2.90 0.32 -0.91
N CYS A 52 1.80 -0.36 -0.63
CA CYS A 52 0.46 0.05 -1.08
C CYS A 52 0.12 1.46 -0.58
N GLN A 53 0.37 1.76 0.69
CA GLN A 53 0.15 3.10 1.26
C GLN A 53 1.02 4.17 0.61
N ALA A 54 2.31 3.89 0.40
CA ALA A 54 3.20 4.84 -0.27
C ALA A 54 2.72 5.19 -1.68
N LEU A 55 2.27 4.19 -2.46
CA LEU A 55 1.73 4.41 -3.80
C LEU A 55 0.41 5.19 -3.79
N LEU A 56 -0.50 4.88 -2.84
CA LEU A 56 -1.75 5.64 -2.70
C LEU A 56 -1.49 7.10 -2.32
N SER A 57 -0.55 7.36 -1.41
CA SER A 57 -0.17 8.72 -1.03
C SER A 57 0.46 9.49 -2.19
N GLU A 58 1.26 8.83 -3.04
CA GLU A 58 1.81 9.46 -4.24
C GLU A 58 0.71 9.87 -5.23
N VAL A 59 -0.26 8.97 -5.45
CA VAL A 59 -1.41 9.26 -6.32
C VAL A 59 -2.26 10.37 -5.74
N GLU A 60 -2.53 10.35 -4.43
CA GLU A 60 -3.29 11.40 -3.73
C GLU A 60 -2.64 12.77 -3.89
N GLN A 61 -1.32 12.87 -3.72
CA GLN A 61 -0.59 14.12 -3.97
C GLN A 61 -0.54 14.54 -5.44
N SER A 62 -0.73 13.60 -6.35
CA SER A 62 -0.78 13.85 -7.79
C SER A 62 -2.16 14.32 -8.26
N VAL A 63 -3.20 14.25 -7.42
CA VAL A 63 -4.52 14.73 -7.79
C VAL A 63 -4.51 16.26 -7.81
N LEU A 64 -4.73 16.80 -9.00
CA LEU A 64 -4.92 18.22 -9.22
C LEU A 64 -6.40 18.51 -9.40
N LYS A 65 -6.85 19.61 -8.81
CA LYS A 65 -8.17 20.18 -9.00
C LYS A 65 -8.10 21.24 -10.10
N LEU A 66 -9.07 21.22 -11.01
CA LEU A 66 -9.23 22.27 -12.02
C LEU A 66 -10.10 23.39 -11.46
N ASP A 67 -9.58 24.61 -11.44
CA ASP A 67 -10.34 25.81 -11.12
C ASP A 67 -11.24 26.16 -12.34
N PRO A 68 -12.57 26.22 -12.18
CA PRO A 68 -13.49 26.48 -13.29
C PRO A 68 -13.48 27.94 -13.78
N ASP A 69 -13.02 28.88 -12.95
CA ASP A 69 -13.01 30.31 -13.27
C ASP A 69 -11.68 30.73 -13.93
N THR A 70 -10.57 30.13 -13.50
CA THR A 70 -9.22 30.42 -14.05
C THR A 70 -8.76 29.41 -15.09
N LEU A 71 -9.35 28.20 -15.10
CA LEU A 71 -8.93 27.03 -15.89
C LEU A 71 -7.50 26.57 -15.58
N GLU A 72 -6.96 26.97 -14.41
CA GLU A 72 -5.66 26.53 -13.91
C GLU A 72 -5.82 25.33 -12.94
N THR A 73 -4.73 24.60 -12.69
CA THR A 73 -4.74 23.43 -11.80
C THR A 73 -4.08 23.73 -10.46
N GLU A 74 -4.76 23.39 -9.36
CA GLU A 74 -4.27 23.51 -7.98
C GLU A 74 -4.18 22.15 -7.28
N PRO A 75 -3.30 21.95 -6.28
CA PRO A 75 -3.30 20.73 -5.47
C PRO A 75 -4.68 20.47 -4.86
N PHE A 76 -5.16 19.23 -4.95
CA PHE A 76 -6.45 18.87 -4.34
C PHE A 76 -6.30 18.72 -2.82
N GLU A 77 -6.69 19.75 -2.07
CA GLU A 77 -6.81 19.67 -0.60
C GLU A 77 -8.19 19.10 -0.24
N GLN A 78 -8.23 17.88 0.32
CA GLN A 78 -9.46 17.34 0.91
C GLN A 78 -9.84 18.19 2.12
N GLN A 79 -10.89 19.01 1.99
CA GLN A 79 -11.53 19.64 3.13
C GLN A 79 -12.11 18.53 4.04
N GLN A 80 -11.51 18.36 5.22
CA GLN A 80 -12.14 17.66 6.34
C GLN A 80 -13.33 18.48 6.79
N ASP A 81 -14.52 18.23 6.21
CA ASP A 81 -15.77 18.70 6.79
C ASP A 81 -16.03 17.90 8.09
N ALA A 82 -15.95 18.63 9.21
CA ALA A 82 -16.16 18.17 10.58
C ALA A 82 -17.64 17.93 10.92
#